data_AF-A0A2U3JYC2-F1
#
_entry.id   AF-A0A2U3JYC2-F1
#
_cell.length_a   1.000
_cell.length_b   1.000
_cell.length_c   1.000
_cell.angle_alpha   90.00
_cell.angle_beta   90.00
_cell.angle_gamma   90.00
#
_symmetry.space_group_name_H-M   'P 1'
#
loop_
_entity.id
_entity.type
_entity.pdbx_description
1 polymer ?
#
loop_
_entity_poly.entity_id
_entity_poly.type
_entity_poly.pdbx_seq_one_letter_code
_entity_poly.pdbx_strand_id
1 'polypeptide(L)'
;MDQNAKGYFTSTDICATDLIRAYRLYGKMLKFPHLLDEIRKLFLSVLCKRGIVCMDSIRQDAAGQLEALGQPLSGQAIEEVIGILTDIYFARHFTLEDIENHINLARKRDAFQSLNKLMNSEGVTSSRIRETVREFCAIPKGSLYITPGESMGVRVGLLSRFISDQLTFLAVAKNHITIRDMDELMERIIWNPRRNGRIGGKSAGMFLAYKIILPLPAVNRRVCSLPTRSFYLCLERKTLNLKNM
;
A
#
# COMPACT_ATOMS: atom_id res chain seq x y z
N MET A 1 -20.34 -35.74 -12.69
CA MET A 1 -19.12 -35.82 -13.52
C MET A 1 -18.59 -34.39 -13.60
N ASP A 2 -17.53 -33.96 -12.93
CA ASP A 2 -16.38 -34.72 -12.44
C ASP A 2 -15.67 -33.95 -11.31
N GLN A 3 -15.23 -34.72 -10.32
CA GLN A 3 -14.14 -34.53 -9.36
C GLN A 3 -13.48 -33.14 -9.23
N ASN A 4 -13.70 -32.47 -8.09
CA ASN A 4 -12.60 -31.77 -7.42
C ASN A 4 -12.82 -31.74 -5.90
N ALA A 5 -12.80 -32.93 -5.30
CA ALA A 5 -12.57 -33.08 -3.87
C ALA A 5 -11.12 -32.66 -3.58
N LYS A 6 -10.84 -31.35 -3.60
CA LYS A 6 -9.65 -30.83 -2.94
C LYS A 6 -9.86 -31.11 -1.46
N GLY A 7 -9.05 -32.00 -0.90
CA GLY A 7 -8.98 -32.21 0.55
C GLY A 7 -8.58 -30.88 1.18
N TYR A 8 -9.57 -30.10 1.60
CA TYR A 8 -9.34 -28.92 2.41
C TYR A 8 -8.81 -29.38 3.76
N PHE A 9 -7.79 -28.70 4.24
CA PHE A 9 -7.10 -29.07 5.47
C PHE A 9 -8.06 -28.93 6.66
N THR A 10 -8.24 -30.00 7.44
CA THR A 10 -9.07 -30.01 8.64
C THR A 10 -8.25 -29.62 9.87
N SER A 11 -8.88 -28.93 10.81
CA SER A 11 -8.29 -28.45 12.08
C SER A 11 -7.71 -29.52 13.02
N THR A 12 -7.78 -30.80 12.64
CA THR A 12 -7.39 -31.97 13.45
C THR A 12 -5.87 -32.20 13.56
N ASP A 13 -5.04 -31.55 12.75
CA ASP A 13 -3.58 -31.79 12.70
C ASP A 13 -2.72 -30.62 13.25
N ILE A 14 -3.26 -29.77 14.12
CA ILE A 14 -2.55 -28.59 14.65
C ILE A 14 -1.46 -29.04 15.65
N CYS A 15 -0.20 -28.71 15.36
CA CYS A 15 0.94 -29.03 16.24
C CYS A 15 1.29 -27.84 17.17
N ALA A 16 1.97 -28.10 18.28
CA ALA A 16 2.50 -27.06 19.18
C ALA A 16 3.39 -26.02 18.45
N THR A 17 4.09 -26.44 17.40
CA THR A 17 4.91 -25.54 16.57
C THR A 17 4.07 -24.55 15.76
N ASP A 18 2.88 -24.95 15.30
CA ASP A 18 1.94 -24.09 14.58
C ASP A 18 1.38 -23.02 15.51
N LEU A 19 1.04 -23.39 16.75
CA LEU A 19 0.59 -22.45 17.78
C LEU A 19 1.66 -21.39 18.10
N ILE A 20 2.94 -21.78 18.22
CA ILE A 20 4.04 -20.83 18.44
C ILE A 20 4.15 -19.85 17.26
N ARG A 21 4.01 -20.33 16.02
CA ARG A 21 4.04 -19.48 14.82
C ARG A 21 2.84 -18.53 14.77
N ALA A 22 1.64 -19.03 15.06
CA ALA A 22 0.41 -18.24 15.11
C ALA A 22 0.47 -17.16 16.21
N TYR A 23 1.01 -17.48 17.38
CA TYR A 23 1.20 -16.49 18.44
C TYR A 23 2.20 -15.39 18.04
N ARG A 24 3.31 -15.76 17.39
CA ARG A 24 4.28 -14.79 16.86
C ARG A 24 3.69 -13.91 15.76
N LEU A 25 2.88 -14.50 14.87
CA LEU A 25 2.09 -13.78 13.86
C LEU A 25 1.17 -12.76 14.54
N TYR A 26 0.37 -13.22 15.49
CA TYR A 26 -0.59 -12.38 16.21
C TYR A 26 0.11 -11.21 16.94
N GLY A 27 1.25 -11.46 17.58
CA GLY A 27 2.07 -10.41 18.20
C GLY A 27 2.57 -9.35 17.20
N LYS A 28 2.82 -9.72 15.93
CA LYS A 28 3.15 -8.74 14.88
C LYS A 28 1.91 -7.97 14.42
N MET A 29 0.76 -8.64 14.32
CA MET A 29 -0.51 -8.02 13.93
C MET A 29 -1.00 -7.01 14.98
N LEU A 30 -0.80 -7.29 16.28
CA LEU A 30 -1.16 -6.39 17.39
C LEU A 30 -0.43 -5.05 17.37
N LYS A 31 0.68 -4.92 16.63
CA LYS A 31 1.32 -3.61 16.40
C LYS A 31 0.44 -2.68 15.57
N PHE A 32 -0.56 -3.21 14.87
CA PHE A 32 -1.48 -2.49 13.99
C PHE A 32 -2.94 -2.92 14.26
N PRO A 33 -3.52 -2.60 15.43
CA PRO A 33 -4.81 -3.14 15.86
C PRO A 33 -5.98 -2.72 14.95
N HIS A 34 -5.91 -1.54 14.34
CA HIS A 34 -6.92 -1.05 13.39
C HIS A 34 -6.92 -1.79 12.05
N LEU A 35 -5.89 -2.60 11.75
CA LEU A 35 -5.78 -3.36 10.50
C LEU A 35 -6.07 -4.84 10.66
N LEU A 36 -6.42 -5.32 11.86
CA LEU A 36 -6.58 -6.76 12.11
C LEU A 36 -7.58 -7.41 11.14
N ASP A 37 -8.75 -6.80 10.96
CA ASP A 37 -9.79 -7.32 10.08
C ASP A 37 -9.35 -7.31 8.62
N GLU A 38 -8.69 -6.24 8.16
CA GLU A 38 -8.18 -6.14 6.79
C GLU A 38 -7.03 -7.10 6.52
N ILE A 39 -6.16 -7.34 7.52
CA ILE A 39 -5.10 -8.35 7.45
C ILE A 39 -5.72 -9.75 7.34
N ARG A 40 -6.73 -10.07 8.15
CA ARG A 40 -7.41 -11.38 8.11
C ARG A 40 -8.14 -11.61 6.79
N LYS A 41 -8.86 -10.61 6.28
CA LYS A 41 -9.47 -10.66 4.94
C LYS A 41 -8.40 -10.86 3.85
N LEU A 42 -7.26 -10.20 3.95
CA LEU A 42 -6.14 -10.40 3.04
C LEU A 42 -5.64 -11.85 3.11
N PHE A 43 -5.38 -12.37 4.31
CA PHE A 43 -4.91 -13.74 4.52
C PHE A 43 -5.88 -14.76 3.94
N LEU A 44 -7.18 -14.63 4.25
CA LEU A 44 -8.22 -15.47 3.65
C LEU A 44 -8.18 -15.41 2.13
N SER A 45 -8.11 -14.21 1.54
CA SER A 45 -8.04 -14.07 0.08
C SER A 45 -6.82 -14.76 -0.54
N VAL A 46 -5.69 -14.78 0.18
CA VAL A 46 -4.44 -15.42 -0.27
C VAL A 46 -4.52 -16.94 -0.10
N LEU A 47 -5.06 -17.41 1.02
CA LEU A 47 -5.31 -18.84 1.28
C LEU A 47 -6.26 -19.44 0.23
N CYS A 48 -7.35 -18.73 -0.09
CA CYS A 48 -8.29 -19.09 -1.15
C CYS A 48 -7.60 -19.19 -2.51
N LYS A 49 -6.79 -18.17 -2.86
CA LYS A 49 -6.05 -18.15 -4.14
C LYS A 49 -5.05 -19.29 -4.28
N ARG A 50 -4.43 -19.73 -3.18
CA ARG A 50 -3.55 -20.90 -3.17
C ARG A 50 -4.31 -22.22 -3.09
N GLY A 51 -5.63 -22.18 -2.92
CA GLY A 51 -6.49 -23.36 -2.81
C GLY A 51 -6.29 -24.16 -1.52
N ILE A 52 -5.81 -23.52 -0.46
CA ILE A 52 -5.55 -24.17 0.84
C ILE A 52 -6.84 -24.25 1.65
N VAL A 53 -7.57 -23.12 1.73
CA VAL A 53 -8.82 -22.97 2.48
C VAL A 53 -9.72 -21.98 1.73
N CYS A 54 -11.03 -22.24 1.69
CA CYS A 54 -12.04 -21.32 1.16
C CYS A 54 -12.93 -20.77 2.29
N MET A 55 -13.69 -19.70 2.02
CA MET A 55 -14.62 -19.11 3.00
C MET A 55 -15.66 -20.13 3.49
N ASP A 56 -16.18 -20.97 2.59
CA ASP A 56 -17.18 -21.97 2.97
C ASP A 56 -16.58 -23.09 3.83
N SER A 57 -15.37 -23.54 3.51
CA SER A 57 -14.68 -24.60 4.27
C SER A 57 -14.25 -24.11 5.65
N ILE A 58 -13.71 -22.89 5.76
CA ILE A 58 -13.29 -22.35 7.06
C ILE A 58 -14.50 -22.07 7.97
N ARG A 59 -15.64 -21.72 7.40
CA ARG A 59 -16.88 -21.53 8.16
C ARG A 59 -17.42 -22.84 8.71
N GLN A 60 -17.36 -23.92 7.91
CA GLN A 60 -17.72 -25.26 8.36
C GLN A 60 -16.79 -25.75 9.48
N ASP A 61 -15.48 -25.56 9.32
CA ASP A 61 -14.49 -25.87 10.37
C ASP A 61 -14.76 -25.08 11.65
N ALA A 62 -15.06 -23.77 11.53
CA ALA A 62 -15.36 -22.91 12.66
C ALA A 62 -16.62 -23.38 13.42
N ALA A 63 -17.69 -23.75 12.69
CA ALA A 63 -18.90 -24.29 13.29
C ALA A 63 -18.62 -25.61 14.02
N GLY A 64 -17.89 -26.54 13.40
CA GLY A 64 -17.53 -27.81 14.03
C GLY A 64 -16.67 -27.65 15.30
N GLN A 65 -15.77 -26.67 15.31
CA GLN A 65 -14.97 -26.34 16.51
C GLN A 65 -15.82 -25.74 17.64
N LEU A 66 -16.78 -24.86 17.31
CA LEU A 66 -17.71 -24.31 18.30
C LEU A 66 -18.63 -25.39 18.90
N GLU A 67 -19.12 -26.31 18.06
CA GLU A 67 -19.91 -27.46 18.51
C GLU A 67 -19.08 -28.38 19.42
N ALA A 68 -17.83 -28.67 19.07
CA ALA A 68 -16.92 -29.47 19.89
C ALA A 68 -16.60 -28.81 21.25
N LEU A 69 -16.56 -27.49 21.30
CA LEU A 69 -16.39 -26.70 22.53
C LEU A 69 -17.70 -26.51 23.31
N GLY A 70 -18.84 -26.96 22.79
CA GLY A 70 -20.16 -26.79 23.40
C GLY A 70 -20.63 -25.34 23.46
N GLN A 71 -20.10 -24.47 22.60
CA GLN A 71 -20.43 -23.05 22.56
C GLN A 71 -21.63 -22.76 21.63
N PRO A 72 -22.43 -21.72 21.90
CA PRO A 72 -23.54 -21.37 21.04
C PRO A 72 -23.05 -20.89 19.66
N LEU A 73 -23.65 -21.44 18.60
CA LEU A 73 -23.42 -21.05 17.20
C LEU A 73 -24.01 -19.67 16.89
N SER A 74 -23.45 -18.63 17.49
CA SER A 74 -23.77 -17.24 17.17
C SER A 74 -22.92 -16.76 15.99
N GLY A 75 -23.47 -15.84 15.18
CA GLY A 75 -22.73 -15.29 14.04
C GLY A 75 -21.41 -14.59 14.44
N GLN A 76 -21.37 -13.98 15.62
CA GLN A 76 -20.16 -13.33 16.15
C GLN A 76 -19.10 -14.35 16.58
N ALA A 77 -19.51 -15.42 17.28
CA ALA A 77 -18.59 -16.49 17.68
C ALA A 77 -17.98 -17.19 16.46
N ILE A 78 -18.77 -17.41 15.40
CA ILE A 78 -18.27 -17.99 14.15
C ILE A 78 -17.22 -17.10 13.50
N GLU A 79 -17.47 -15.80 13.37
CA GLU A 79 -16.50 -14.85 12.79
C GLU A 79 -15.20 -14.77 13.61
N GLU A 80 -15.30 -14.81 14.95
CA GLU A 80 -14.13 -14.84 15.82
C GLU A 80 -13.27 -16.10 15.57
N VAL A 81 -13.91 -17.27 15.54
CA VAL A 81 -13.22 -18.54 15.27
C VAL A 81 -12.67 -18.58 13.84
N ILE A 82 -13.36 -18.03 12.84
CA ILE A 82 -12.83 -17.88 11.47
C ILE A 82 -11.53 -17.06 11.51
N GLY A 83 -11.50 -15.95 12.25
CA GLY A 83 -10.30 -15.14 12.42
C GLY A 83 -9.13 -15.94 13.01
N ILE A 84 -9.39 -16.70 14.09
CA ILE A 84 -8.39 -17.55 14.75
C ILE A 84 -7.88 -18.65 13.82
N LEU A 85 -8.78 -19.36 13.13
CA LEU A 85 -8.42 -20.41 12.17
C LEU A 85 -7.61 -19.85 11.00
N THR A 86 -7.98 -18.66 10.52
CA THR A 86 -7.22 -17.96 9.47
C THR A 86 -5.78 -17.71 9.93
N ASP A 87 -5.60 -17.20 11.14
CA ASP A 87 -4.28 -16.90 11.71
C ASP A 87 -3.42 -18.17 11.83
N ILE A 88 -4.02 -19.29 12.28
CA ILE A 88 -3.35 -20.60 12.39
C ILE A 88 -2.97 -21.15 11.01
N TYR A 89 -3.92 -21.20 10.06
CA TYR A 89 -3.66 -21.73 8.72
C TYR A 89 -2.63 -20.90 7.98
N PHE A 90 -2.66 -19.57 8.13
CA PHE A 90 -1.66 -18.70 7.53
C PHE A 90 -0.27 -18.93 8.14
N ALA A 91 -0.17 -19.05 9.46
CA ALA A 91 1.11 -19.29 10.15
C ALA A 91 1.76 -20.64 9.80
N ARG A 92 0.95 -21.66 9.46
CA ARG A 92 1.43 -22.99 9.08
C ARG A 92 2.02 -23.01 7.66
N HIS A 93 1.35 -22.36 6.72
CA HIS A 93 1.68 -22.44 5.28
C HIS A 93 2.64 -21.36 4.78
N PHE A 94 2.93 -20.34 5.59
CA PHE A 94 3.76 -19.21 5.20
C PHE A 94 4.96 -19.03 6.13
N THR A 95 6.05 -18.52 5.56
CA THR A 95 7.24 -18.19 6.35
C THR A 95 7.05 -16.89 7.14
N LEU A 96 7.90 -16.64 8.14
CA LEU A 96 7.86 -15.40 8.92
C LEU A 96 8.12 -14.14 8.06
N GLU A 97 8.91 -14.27 6.99
CA GLU A 97 9.17 -13.20 6.04
C GLU A 97 7.94 -12.93 5.15
N ASP A 98 7.31 -14.00 4.65
CA ASP A 98 6.07 -13.87 3.89
C ASP A 98 4.98 -13.19 4.72
N ILE A 99 4.85 -13.59 5.98
CA ILE A 99 3.92 -12.98 6.94
C ILE A 99 4.16 -11.47 7.04
N GLU A 100 5.40 -11.03 7.26
CA GLU A 100 5.73 -9.60 7.32
C GLU A 100 5.41 -8.89 6.00
N ASN A 101 5.70 -9.51 4.86
CA ASN A 101 5.40 -8.94 3.55
C ASN A 101 3.89 -8.75 3.35
N HIS A 102 3.05 -9.68 3.80
CA HIS A 102 1.59 -9.56 3.70
C HIS A 102 1.02 -8.53 4.69
N ILE A 103 1.53 -8.48 5.93
CA ILE A 103 1.15 -7.42 6.89
C ILE A 103 1.53 -6.04 6.31
N ASN A 104 2.73 -5.91 5.74
CA ASN A 104 3.16 -4.68 5.08
C ASN A 104 2.32 -4.36 3.84
N LEU A 105 1.83 -5.35 3.11
CA LEU A 105 0.89 -5.13 2.01
C LEU A 105 -0.44 -4.56 2.50
N ALA A 106 -1.02 -5.09 3.59
CA ALA A 106 -2.23 -4.54 4.19
C ALA A 106 -2.02 -3.08 4.62
N ARG A 107 -0.92 -2.79 5.31
CA ARG A 107 -0.52 -1.42 5.69
C ARG A 107 -0.40 -0.48 4.49
N LYS A 108 0.23 -0.94 3.39
CA LYS A 108 0.35 -0.15 2.16
C LYS A 108 -1.00 0.16 1.56
N ARG A 109 -1.90 -0.82 1.51
CA ARG A 109 -3.25 -0.64 0.95
C ARG A 109 -4.05 0.39 1.76
N ASP A 110 -4.00 0.30 3.08
CA ASP A 110 -4.67 1.27 3.96
C ASP A 110 -4.10 2.69 3.80
N ALA A 111 -2.78 2.84 3.88
CA ALA A 111 -2.12 4.13 3.66
C ALA A 111 -2.41 4.70 2.25
N PHE A 112 -2.45 3.83 1.24
CA PHE A 112 -2.79 4.23 -0.13
C PHE A 112 -4.26 4.65 -0.28
N GLN A 113 -5.19 3.95 0.36
CA GLN A 113 -6.60 4.36 0.39
C GLN A 113 -6.78 5.71 1.07
N SER A 114 -6.10 5.94 2.19
CA SER A 114 -6.06 7.22 2.88
C SER A 114 -5.52 8.33 1.99
N LEU A 115 -4.41 8.08 1.29
CA LEU A 115 -3.84 9.02 0.32
C LEU A 115 -4.80 9.30 -0.85
N ASN A 116 -5.45 8.27 -1.40
CA ASN A 116 -6.37 8.41 -2.52
C ASN A 116 -7.61 9.23 -2.13
N LYS A 117 -8.21 8.94 -0.96
CA LYS A 117 -9.32 9.72 -0.40
C LYS A 117 -8.93 11.19 -0.24
N LEU A 118 -7.75 11.43 0.31
CA LEU A 118 -7.23 12.77 0.55
C LEU A 118 -6.97 13.54 -0.75
N MET A 119 -6.46 12.88 -1.79
CA MET A 119 -6.24 13.49 -3.10
C MET A 119 -7.54 13.90 -3.80
N ASN A 120 -8.62 13.17 -3.57
CA ASN A 120 -9.95 13.47 -4.13
C ASN A 120 -10.76 14.45 -3.27
N SER A 121 -10.27 14.83 -2.09
CA SER A 121 -10.95 15.78 -1.21
C SER A 121 -10.62 17.23 -1.59
N GLU A 122 -11.65 18.08 -1.60
CA GLU A 122 -11.48 19.51 -1.85
C GLU A 122 -10.85 20.23 -0.64
N GLY A 123 -10.12 21.32 -0.90
CA GLY A 123 -9.57 22.19 0.16
C GLY A 123 -8.37 21.64 0.94
N VAL A 124 -7.84 20.45 0.61
CA VAL A 124 -6.69 19.88 1.32
C VAL A 124 -5.41 20.69 1.09
N THR A 125 -4.59 20.88 2.12
CA THR A 125 -3.30 21.58 2.04
C THR A 125 -2.19 20.70 1.47
N SER A 126 -1.20 21.29 0.77
CA SER A 126 -0.04 20.53 0.28
C SER A 126 0.83 19.95 1.40
N SER A 127 0.82 20.56 2.60
CA SER A 127 1.51 20.01 3.76
C SER A 127 0.92 18.68 4.21
N ARG A 128 -0.41 18.56 4.23
CA ARG A 128 -1.09 17.32 4.59
C ARG A 128 -0.85 16.22 3.56
N ILE A 129 -0.87 16.56 2.26
CA ILE A 129 -0.54 15.59 1.19
C ILE A 129 0.88 15.08 1.36
N ARG A 130 1.85 15.96 1.62
CA ARG A 130 3.25 15.56 1.87
C ARG A 130 3.32 14.59 3.04
N GLU A 131 2.66 14.90 4.15
CA GLU A 131 2.65 14.03 5.34
C GLU A 131 2.11 12.63 5.03
N THR A 132 0.96 12.54 4.37
CA THR A 132 0.36 11.24 4.00
C THR A 132 1.21 10.47 2.98
N VAL A 133 1.84 11.17 2.02
CA VAL A 133 2.79 10.53 1.10
C VAL A 133 4.01 9.97 1.84
N ARG A 134 4.51 10.70 2.85
CA ARG A 134 5.63 10.27 3.70
C ARG A 134 5.25 9.07 4.55
N GLU A 135 4.06 9.06 5.15
CA GLU A 135 3.51 7.91 5.88
C GLU A 135 3.44 6.66 4.99
N PHE A 136 2.95 6.80 3.75
CA PHE A 136 2.93 5.72 2.77
C PHE A 136 4.35 5.25 2.40
N CYS A 137 5.30 6.17 2.22
CA CYS A 137 6.66 5.85 1.83
C CYS A 137 7.51 5.28 2.99
N ALA A 138 7.16 5.56 4.24
CA ALA A 138 7.79 4.97 5.43
C ALA A 138 7.59 3.45 5.52
N ILE A 139 6.55 2.91 4.86
CA ILE A 139 6.34 1.46 4.81
C ILE A 139 7.38 0.80 3.89
N PRO A 140 8.09 -0.26 4.31
CA PRO A 140 9.11 -0.92 3.49
C PRO A 140 8.59 -1.42 2.15
N LYS A 141 9.43 -1.35 1.09
CA LYS A 141 9.05 -1.81 -0.27
C LYS A 141 8.66 -3.28 -0.30
N GLY A 142 9.37 -4.15 0.42
CA GLY A 142 9.10 -5.60 0.46
C GLY A 142 9.05 -6.25 -0.93
N SER A 143 8.56 -7.49 -0.98
CA SER A 143 8.30 -8.21 -2.24
C SER A 143 6.92 -7.88 -2.84
N LEU A 144 5.95 -7.53 -1.99
CA LEU A 144 4.57 -7.24 -2.39
C LEU A 144 4.31 -5.74 -2.55
N TYR A 145 3.72 -5.34 -3.68
CA TYR A 145 3.45 -3.96 -4.04
C TYR A 145 2.02 -3.74 -4.57
N ILE A 146 1.56 -2.50 -4.48
CA ILE A 146 0.29 -2.05 -5.08
C ILE A 146 0.46 -2.03 -6.60
N THR A 147 -0.55 -2.50 -7.33
CA THR A 147 -0.43 -2.61 -8.78
C THR A 147 -0.20 -1.24 -9.44
N PRO A 148 0.51 -1.18 -10.57
CA PRO A 148 0.69 0.07 -11.31
C PRO A 148 -0.64 0.72 -11.72
N GLY A 149 -1.66 -0.10 -12.04
CA GLY A 149 -3.00 0.37 -12.40
C GLY A 149 -3.69 1.11 -11.26
N GLU A 150 -3.73 0.51 -10.06
CA GLU A 150 -4.34 1.13 -8.87
C GLU A 150 -3.64 2.45 -8.50
N SER A 151 -2.30 2.46 -8.57
CA SER A 151 -1.50 3.62 -8.20
C SER A 151 -1.44 4.73 -9.25
N MET A 152 -1.90 4.48 -10.48
CA MET A 152 -1.81 5.44 -11.59
C MET A 152 -2.55 6.74 -11.29
N GLY A 153 -3.78 6.66 -10.76
CA GLY A 153 -4.60 7.84 -10.46
C GLY A 153 -3.93 8.76 -9.44
N VAL A 154 -3.43 8.19 -8.34
CA VAL A 154 -2.70 8.93 -7.31
C VAL A 154 -1.41 9.52 -7.86
N ARG A 155 -0.64 8.78 -8.68
CA ARG A 155 0.58 9.32 -9.32
C ARG A 155 0.27 10.54 -10.18
N VAL A 156 -0.72 10.44 -11.06
CA VAL A 156 -1.12 11.56 -11.94
C VAL A 156 -1.62 12.75 -11.11
N GLY A 157 -2.40 12.51 -10.06
CA GLY A 157 -2.86 13.56 -9.14
C GLY A 157 -1.72 14.27 -8.42
N LEU A 158 -0.70 13.54 -7.96
CA LEU A 158 0.49 14.13 -7.34
C LEU A 158 1.30 14.95 -8.36
N LEU A 159 1.51 14.41 -9.57
CA LEU A 159 2.23 15.09 -10.64
C LEU A 159 1.52 16.39 -11.07
N SER A 160 0.21 16.37 -11.26
CA SER A 160 -0.57 17.54 -11.69
C SER A 160 -0.56 18.65 -10.64
N ARG A 161 -0.52 18.26 -9.36
CA ARG A 161 -0.56 19.19 -8.23
C ARG A 161 0.78 19.84 -7.95
N PHE A 162 1.89 19.09 -7.99
CA PHE A 162 3.22 19.58 -7.58
C PHE A 162 4.14 19.93 -8.76
N ILE A 163 3.92 19.36 -9.94
CA ILE A 163 4.82 19.52 -11.09
C ILE A 163 4.15 20.30 -12.22
N SER A 164 3.21 19.69 -12.96
CA SER A 164 2.61 20.30 -14.15
C SER A 164 1.27 19.66 -14.47
N ASP A 165 0.27 20.46 -14.85
CA ASP A 165 -1.06 20.04 -15.31
C ASP A 165 -1.15 19.80 -16.83
N GLN A 166 -0.06 20.01 -17.57
CA GLN A 166 -0.03 19.76 -19.01
C GLN A 166 -0.18 18.26 -19.30
N LEU A 167 -1.23 17.89 -20.04
CA LEU A 167 -1.54 16.48 -20.36
C LEU A 167 -0.39 15.76 -21.07
N THR A 168 0.33 16.46 -21.97
CA THR A 168 1.51 15.92 -22.67
C THR A 168 2.64 15.56 -21.70
N PHE A 169 2.88 16.39 -20.70
CA PHE A 169 3.85 16.11 -19.63
C PHE A 169 3.38 14.93 -18.77
N LEU A 170 2.13 14.96 -18.32
CA LEU A 170 1.56 13.91 -17.46
C LEU A 170 1.53 12.54 -18.14
N ALA A 171 1.27 12.50 -19.45
CA ALA A 171 1.23 11.26 -20.23
C ALA A 171 2.56 10.50 -20.21
N VAL A 172 3.68 11.22 -20.23
CA VAL A 172 5.04 10.65 -20.15
C VAL A 172 5.43 10.42 -18.69
N ALA A 173 5.24 11.43 -17.84
CA ALA A 173 5.71 11.43 -16.46
C ALA A 173 5.14 10.27 -15.62
N LYS A 174 3.87 9.91 -15.81
CA LYS A 174 3.21 8.84 -15.04
C LYS A 174 3.88 7.46 -15.16
N ASN A 175 4.61 7.21 -16.25
CA ASN A 175 5.29 5.95 -16.52
C ASN A 175 6.67 5.87 -15.86
N HIS A 176 7.30 7.01 -15.57
CA HIS A 176 8.68 7.07 -15.08
C HIS A 176 8.79 7.55 -13.63
N ILE A 177 7.79 8.26 -13.11
CA ILE A 177 7.81 8.83 -11.77
C ILE A 177 6.89 8.02 -10.85
N THR A 178 7.45 7.47 -9.76
CA THR A 178 6.72 6.74 -8.73
C THR A 178 6.31 7.63 -7.56
N ILE A 179 5.41 7.15 -6.70
CA ILE A 179 4.98 7.87 -5.48
C ILE A 179 6.19 8.13 -4.55
N ARG A 180 7.17 7.23 -4.51
CA ARG A 180 8.39 7.40 -3.70
C ARG A 180 9.32 8.47 -4.27
N ASP A 181 9.39 8.58 -5.60
CA ASP A 181 10.12 9.67 -6.24
C ASP A 181 9.49 11.03 -5.93
N MET A 182 8.15 11.06 -5.79
CA MET A 182 7.43 12.26 -5.37
C MET A 182 7.70 12.62 -3.90
N ASP A 183 7.85 11.63 -3.02
CA ASP A 183 8.26 11.85 -1.62
C ASP A 183 9.66 12.49 -1.56
N GLU A 184 10.64 11.92 -2.26
CA GLU A 184 12.00 12.48 -2.40
C GLU A 184 11.99 13.91 -2.95
N LEU A 185 11.10 14.18 -3.92
CA LEU A 185 10.94 15.49 -4.50
C LEU A 185 10.34 16.48 -3.49
N MET A 186 9.30 16.09 -2.77
CA MET A 186 8.62 16.91 -1.77
C MET A 186 9.49 17.29 -0.59
N GLU A 187 10.47 16.45 -0.22
CA GLU A 187 11.48 16.80 0.79
C GLU A 187 12.44 17.91 0.33
N ARG A 188 12.59 18.09 -0.99
CA ARG A 188 13.56 19.03 -1.60
C ARG A 188 12.93 20.31 -2.15
N ILE A 189 11.61 20.41 -2.18
CA ILE A 189 10.95 21.64 -2.63
C ILE A 189 10.85 22.62 -1.46
N ILE A 190 11.25 23.86 -1.72
CA ILE A 190 11.01 24.99 -0.81
C ILE A 190 9.70 25.66 -1.25
N TRP A 191 8.68 25.63 -0.39
CA TRP A 191 7.38 26.26 -0.64
C TRP A 191 6.88 27.07 0.55
N ASN A 192 5.94 27.99 0.30
CA ASN A 192 5.21 28.68 1.36
C ASN A 192 4.16 27.73 1.97
N PRO A 193 4.16 27.47 3.29
CA PRO A 193 3.18 26.57 3.93
C PRO A 193 1.71 26.94 3.68
N ARG A 194 1.43 28.23 3.39
CA ARG A 194 0.08 28.76 3.17
C ARG A 194 -0.38 28.68 1.72
N ARG A 195 0.53 28.51 0.76
CA ARG A 195 0.21 28.54 -0.68
C ARG A 195 0.96 27.46 -1.43
N ASN A 196 0.21 26.60 -2.09
CA ASN A 196 0.75 25.51 -2.87
C ASN A 196 1.39 26.08 -4.15
N GLY A 197 2.71 25.93 -4.29
CA GLY A 197 3.42 26.23 -5.53
C GLY A 197 3.54 24.99 -6.42
N ARG A 198 3.95 25.21 -7.67
CA ARG A 198 4.43 24.14 -8.55
C ARG A 198 5.89 24.34 -8.89
N ILE A 199 6.56 23.25 -9.21
CA ILE A 199 7.91 23.32 -9.78
C ILE A 199 7.83 24.04 -11.13
N GLY A 200 8.76 24.96 -11.39
CA GLY A 200 8.85 25.62 -12.70
C GLY A 200 9.12 24.61 -13.84
N GLY A 201 8.61 24.90 -15.04
CA GLY A 201 8.64 23.97 -16.18
C GLY A 201 10.03 23.43 -16.58
N LYS A 202 11.09 24.23 -16.41
CA LYS A 202 12.47 23.80 -16.69
C LYS A 202 12.93 22.72 -15.70
N SER A 203 12.72 22.96 -14.41
CA SER A 203 13.09 22.03 -13.35
C SER A 203 12.22 20.77 -13.39
N ALA A 204 10.94 20.90 -13.74
CA ALA A 204 10.05 19.78 -13.99
C ALA A 204 10.55 18.88 -15.14
N GLY A 205 10.97 19.49 -16.26
CA GLY A 205 11.57 18.78 -17.40
C GLY A 205 12.87 18.07 -17.03
N MET A 206 13.76 18.75 -16.28
CA MET A 206 15.02 18.15 -15.80
C MET A 206 14.76 16.96 -14.85
N PHE A 207 13.80 17.08 -13.93
CA PHE A 207 13.43 15.99 -13.03
C PHE A 207 12.88 14.78 -13.80
N LEU A 208 12.01 15.02 -14.79
CA LEU A 208 11.50 13.96 -15.65
C LEU A 208 12.62 13.27 -16.45
N ALA A 209 13.48 14.05 -17.12
CA ALA A 209 14.61 13.51 -17.88
C ALA A 209 15.53 12.67 -16.99
N TYR A 210 15.82 13.15 -15.78
CA TYR A 210 16.62 12.40 -14.79
C TYR A 210 15.97 11.06 -14.41
N LYS A 211 14.66 11.03 -14.15
CA LYS A 211 13.94 9.78 -13.81
C LYS A 211 13.76 8.84 -15.02
N ILE A 212 13.80 9.34 -16.26
CA ILE A 212 13.85 8.50 -17.47
C ILE A 212 15.21 7.82 -17.63
N ILE A 213 16.30 8.52 -17.32
CA ILE A 213 17.67 8.00 -17.49
C ILE A 213 18.06 7.04 -16.36
N LEU A 214 17.52 7.24 -15.15
CA LEU A 214 17.88 6.48 -13.96
C LEU A 214 17.74 4.95 -14.05
N PRO A 215 16.66 4.38 -14.64
CA PRO A 215 16.45 2.94 -14.77
C PRO A 215 17.40 2.24 -15.76
N LEU A 216 18.14 2.98 -16.59
CA LEU A 216 19.07 2.40 -17.55
C LEU A 216 20.27 1.80 -16.82
N PRO A 217 20.69 0.55 -17.14
CA PRO A 217 21.79 -0.12 -16.49
C PRO A 217 23.08 0.71 -16.57
N ALA A 218 23.86 0.65 -15.49
CA ALA A 218 25.04 1.48 -15.21
C ALA A 218 26.25 1.20 -16.12
N VAL A 219 26.04 1.06 -17.42
CA VAL A 219 27.12 1.03 -18.41
C VAL A 219 27.49 2.49 -18.69
N ASN A 220 28.49 2.97 -17.96
CA ASN A 220 29.21 4.21 -18.21
C ASN A 220 28.53 5.54 -17.79
N ARG A 221 28.24 5.72 -16.49
CA ARG A 221 27.84 7.04 -15.96
C ARG A 221 29.06 7.94 -15.68
N ARG A 222 29.39 8.80 -16.64
CA ARG A 222 29.87 10.18 -16.38
C ARG A 222 28.69 11.16 -16.36
N VAL A 223 27.60 10.79 -15.69
CA VAL A 223 26.53 11.75 -15.40
C VAL A 223 27.00 12.50 -14.17
N CYS A 224 27.26 13.80 -14.32
CA CYS A 224 27.48 14.70 -13.18
C CYS A 224 26.44 14.36 -12.13
N SER A 225 26.87 13.84 -10.98
CA SER A 225 26.00 13.68 -9.83
C SER A 225 25.36 15.03 -9.61
N LEU A 226 24.06 15.16 -9.92
CA LEU A 226 23.32 16.34 -9.51
C LEU A 226 23.62 16.49 -8.02
N PRO A 227 24.10 17.67 -7.58
CA PRO A 227 24.59 17.82 -6.22
C PRO A 227 23.52 17.27 -5.29
N THR A 228 23.96 16.46 -4.33
CA THR A 228 23.15 15.72 -3.35
C THR A 228 22.19 16.63 -2.56
N ARG A 229 22.26 17.94 -2.76
CA ARG A 229 21.41 19.01 -2.22
C ARG A 229 20.93 19.97 -3.31
N SER A 230 20.17 19.49 -4.28
CA SER A 230 19.45 20.35 -5.23
C SER A 230 18.06 20.66 -4.68
N PHE A 231 17.82 21.92 -4.29
CA PHE A 231 16.50 22.37 -3.84
C PHE A 231 15.69 22.90 -5.04
N TYR A 232 14.40 22.55 -5.09
CA TYR A 232 13.49 23.07 -6.10
C TYR A 232 12.75 24.27 -5.53
N LEU A 233 12.91 25.44 -6.16
CA LEU A 233 12.11 26.61 -5.81
C LEU A 233 10.73 26.48 -6.45
N CYS A 234 9.69 26.48 -5.63
CA CYS A 234 8.32 26.58 -6.09
C CYS A 234 8.00 28.05 -6.42
N LEU A 235 7.64 28.34 -7.67
CA LEU A 235 7.20 29.67 -8.06
C LEU A 235 5.70 29.81 -7.79
N GLU A 236 5.33 30.91 -7.15
CA GLU A 236 3.94 31.24 -6.84
C GLU A 236 3.14 31.45 -8.14
N ARG A 237 1.96 30.83 -8.26
CA ARG A 237 0.95 31.37 -9.17
C ARG A 237 0.42 32.64 -8.50
N LYS A 238 0.72 33.81 -9.07
CA LYS A 238 -0.23 34.92 -9.00
C LYS A 238 -1.51 34.39 -9.62
N THR A 239 -2.47 33.96 -8.80
CA THR A 239 -3.86 34.03 -9.20
C THR A 239 -4.14 35.52 -9.38
N LEU A 240 -3.90 36.03 -10.59
CA LEU A 240 -4.61 37.20 -11.07
C LEU A 240 -6.08 36.82 -10.97
N ASN A 241 -6.70 37.20 -9.85
CA ASN A 241 -8.13 37.37 -9.77
C ASN A 241 -8.44 38.46 -10.79
N LEU A 242 -8.63 38.05 -12.05
CA LEU A 242 -9.47 38.75 -13.00
C LEU A 242 -10.92 38.56 -12.50
N LYS A 243 -11.22 39.11 -11.33
CA LYS A 243 -12.53 39.63 -11.01
C LYS A 243 -12.54 41.05 -11.59
N ASN A 244 -12.64 41.14 -12.92
CA ASN A 244 -13.08 42.36 -13.59
C ASN A 244 -14.60 42.19 -13.74
N MET A 245 -15.36 43.07 -13.08
CA MET A 245 -15.99 44.27 -13.67
C MET A 245 -17.27 43.91 -14.39
#